data_AF-A0A2V6AH66-F1
#
_entry.id   AF-A0A2V6AH66-F1
#
_cell.length_a   1.000
_cell.length_b   1.000
_cell.length_c   1.000
_cell.angle_alpha   90.00
_cell.angle_beta   90.00
_cell.angle_gamma   90.00
#
_symmetry.space_group_name_H-M   'P 1'
#
loop_
_entity.id
_entity.type
_entity.pdbx_description
1 polymer ?
#
loop_
_entity_poly.entity_id
_entity_poly.type
_entity_poly.pdbx_seq_one_letter_code
_entity_poly.pdbx_strand_id
1 'polypeptide(L)'
;LKHLRQHWRFQQSVDELKGCLPQILLIEGQNPLELLHPVLSDSIHDRTDEEALEIAGEIRLVLINLAERIALAKTQSDELKEAVAKLAARKAQRKK
;
A
#
# COMPACT_ATOMS: atom_id res chain seq x y z
N LEU A 1 -12.74 3.62 1.25
CA LEU A 1 -12.01 2.83 0.22
C LEU A 1 -12.79 2.62 -1.09
N LYS A 2 -13.96 1.97 -1.13
CA LYS A 2 -14.65 1.71 -2.43
C LYS A 2 -15.01 2.98 -3.24
N HIS A 3 -15.34 4.10 -2.56
CA HIS A 3 -15.67 5.38 -3.19
C HIS A 3 -14.47 6.08 -3.84
N LEU A 4 -13.24 5.81 -3.37
CA LEU A 4 -12.02 6.45 -3.89
C LEU A 4 -11.76 6.11 -5.36
N ARG A 5 -12.30 5.00 -5.85
CA ARG A 5 -12.21 4.60 -7.27
C ARG A 5 -13.03 5.47 -8.21
N GLN A 6 -13.93 6.30 -7.69
CA GLN A 6 -14.76 7.20 -8.49
C GLN A 6 -14.09 8.56 -8.70
N HIS A 7 -13.01 8.85 -7.98
CA HIS A 7 -12.24 10.06 -8.21
C HIS A 7 -11.52 9.98 -9.54
N TRP A 8 -11.66 11.04 -10.32
CA TRP A 8 -11.01 11.16 -11.61
C TRP A 8 -9.53 11.56 -11.49
N ARG A 9 -9.14 12.20 -10.36
CA ARG A 9 -7.74 12.55 -10.06
C ARG A 9 -7.14 11.53 -9.10
N PHE A 10 -6.06 10.88 -9.52
CA PHE A 10 -5.31 9.96 -8.66
C PHE A 10 -4.83 10.64 -7.38
N GLN A 11 -4.33 11.88 -7.47
CA GLN A 11 -3.92 12.67 -6.29
C GLN A 11 -5.02 12.81 -5.24
N GLN A 12 -6.27 13.04 -5.66
CA GLN A 12 -7.40 13.17 -4.72
C GLN A 12 -7.66 11.86 -3.97
N SER A 13 -7.55 10.72 -4.68
CA SER A 13 -7.64 9.41 -4.05
C SER A 13 -6.52 9.17 -3.05
N VAL A 14 -5.29 9.59 -3.35
CA VAL A 14 -4.13 9.45 -2.46
C VAL A 14 -4.28 10.33 -1.22
N ASP A 15 -4.75 11.56 -1.37
CA ASP A 15 -4.95 12.51 -0.26
C ASP A 15 -6.03 12.04 0.72
N GLU A 16 -7.13 11.47 0.22
CA GLU A 16 -8.17 10.87 1.07
C GLU A 16 -7.71 9.55 1.71
N LEU A 17 -6.68 8.89 1.15
CA LEU A 17 -6.12 7.65 1.67
C LEU A 17 -5.22 7.85 2.88
N LYS A 18 -4.64 9.05 3.08
CA LYS A 18 -3.64 9.34 4.14
C LYS A 18 -4.09 8.91 5.53
N GLY A 19 -5.35 9.14 5.87
CA GLY A 19 -5.92 8.78 7.18
C GLY A 19 -6.32 7.31 7.33
N CYS A 20 -6.27 6.52 6.25
CA CYS A 20 -6.83 5.16 6.20
C CYS A 20 -5.81 4.09 5.82
N LEU A 21 -4.57 4.46 5.47
CA LEU A 21 -3.56 3.51 5.07
C LEU A 21 -3.08 2.69 6.29
N PRO A 22 -3.12 1.34 6.23
CA PRO A 22 -2.56 0.50 7.28
C PRO A 22 -1.07 0.78 7.50
N GLN A 23 -0.63 0.82 8.76
CA GLN A 23 0.77 1.10 9.13
C GLN A 23 1.78 0.16 8.44
N ILE A 24 1.40 -1.10 8.20
CA ILE A 24 2.24 -2.10 7.51
C ILE A 24 2.61 -1.68 6.07
N LEU A 25 1.79 -0.85 5.43
CA LEU A 25 2.03 -0.34 4.08
C LEU A 25 2.91 0.92 4.06
N LEU A 26 3.19 1.54 5.21
CA LEU A 26 4.08 2.69 5.30
C LEU A 26 5.55 2.24 5.21
N ILE A 27 6.37 3.01 4.48
CA ILE A 27 7.82 2.80 4.35
C ILE A 27 8.48 3.96 5.11
N GLU A 28 9.25 3.66 6.16
CA GLU A 28 9.84 4.68 7.05
C GLU A 28 8.79 5.70 7.58
N GLY A 29 7.55 5.25 7.81
CA GLY A 29 6.45 6.10 8.25
C GLY A 29 5.82 6.99 7.16
N GLN A 30 6.32 6.93 5.92
CA GLN A 30 5.78 7.69 4.79
C GLN A 30 4.83 6.85 3.95
N ASN A 31 3.85 7.52 3.34
CA ASN A 31 2.95 6.93 2.35
C ASN A 31 3.68 6.81 1.01
N PRO A 32 4.01 5.59 0.55
CA PRO A 32 4.80 5.41 -0.67
C PRO A 32 4.08 5.92 -1.93
N LEU A 33 2.75 5.98 -1.94
CA LEU A 33 1.99 6.51 -3.09
C LEU A 33 2.16 8.02 -3.26
N GLU A 34 2.37 8.76 -2.16
CA GLU A 34 2.67 10.20 -2.22
C GLU A 34 4.07 10.48 -2.74
N LEU A 35 5.03 9.61 -2.43
CA LEU A 35 6.40 9.72 -2.95
C LEU A 35 6.45 9.41 -4.45
N LEU A 36 5.73 8.36 -4.87
CA LEU A 36 5.75 7.89 -6.26
C LEU A 36 4.96 8.79 -7.21
N HIS A 37 3.85 9.36 -6.78
CA HIS A 37 2.95 10.08 -7.69
C HIS A 37 3.62 11.24 -8.44
N PRO A 38 4.36 12.17 -7.80
CA PRO A 38 5.02 13.26 -8.51
C PRO A 38 6.04 12.72 -9.51
N VAL A 39 6.88 11.77 -9.09
CA VAL A 39 7.98 11.23 -9.92
C VAL A 39 7.46 10.45 -11.13
N LEU A 40 6.33 9.74 -10.98
CA LEU A 40 5.68 9.01 -12.07
C LEU A 40 4.83 9.90 -12.98
N SER A 41 4.37 11.05 -12.48
CA SER A 41 3.53 11.99 -13.22
C SER A 41 4.36 13.06 -13.93
N ASP A 42 5.55 13.36 -13.42
CA ASP A 42 6.53 14.20 -14.08
C ASP A 42 7.16 13.44 -15.24
N SER A 43 7.21 14.08 -16.40
CA SER A 43 7.88 13.55 -17.56
C SER A 43 9.39 13.48 -17.33
N ILE A 44 9.96 12.29 -17.43
CA ILE A 44 11.42 12.05 -17.50
C ILE A 44 12.07 12.63 -18.78
N HIS A 45 11.30 13.34 -19.62
CA HIS A 45 11.70 13.80 -20.96
C HIS A 45 12.79 14.88 -20.98
N ASP A 46 13.05 15.55 -19.85
CA ASP A 46 14.10 16.57 -19.71
C ASP A 46 15.32 16.09 -18.90
N ARG A 47 15.41 14.79 -18.59
CA ARG A 47 16.50 14.21 -17.80
C ARG A 47 17.54 13.53 -18.69
N THR A 48 18.79 13.42 -18.22
CA THR A 48 19.78 12.61 -18.94
C THR A 48 19.45 11.13 -18.83
N ASP A 49 20.04 10.31 -19.70
CA ASP A 49 19.86 8.85 -19.66
C ASP A 49 20.29 8.27 -18.31
N GLU A 50 21.38 8.78 -17.73
CA GLU A 50 21.86 8.37 -16.40
C GLU A 50 20.86 8.72 -15.29
N GLU A 51 20.35 9.95 -15.28
CA GLU A 51 19.36 10.38 -14.30
C GLU A 51 18.06 9.58 -14.44
N ALA A 52 17.59 9.36 -15.66
CA ALA A 52 16.40 8.57 -15.94
C ALA A 52 16.56 7.11 -15.43
N LEU A 53 17.74 6.52 -15.62
CA LEU A 53 18.03 5.17 -15.16
C LEU A 53 18.09 5.07 -13.64
N GLU A 54 18.69 6.06 -12.96
CA GLU A 54 18.76 6.13 -11.51
C GLU A 54 17.35 6.20 -10.89
N ILE A 55 16.53 7.14 -11.37
CA ILE A 55 15.14 7.31 -10.91
C ILE A 55 14.31 6.07 -11.16
N ALA A 56 14.46 5.43 -12.33
CA ALA A 56 13.76 4.19 -12.62
C ALA A 56 14.15 3.07 -11.63
N GLY A 57 15.41 3.03 -11.22
CA GLY A 57 15.92 2.13 -10.17
C GLY A 57 15.25 2.38 -8.82
N GLU A 58 15.18 3.64 -8.40
CA GLU A 58 14.53 4.06 -7.15
C GLU A 58 13.03 3.74 -7.13
N ILE A 59 12.31 4.12 -8.20
CA ILE A 59 10.88 3.81 -8.39
C ILE A 59 10.67 2.29 -8.28
N ARG A 60 11.46 1.50 -8.99
CA ARG A 60 11.35 0.04 -9.00
C ARG A 60 11.52 -0.53 -7.60
N LEU A 61 12.49 -0.04 -6.82
CA LEU A 61 12.73 -0.51 -5.46
C LEU A 61 11.53 -0.23 -4.55
N VAL A 62 10.98 0.98 -4.60
CA VAL A 62 9.81 1.37 -3.81
C VAL A 62 8.58 0.55 -4.20
N LEU A 63 8.34 0.33 -5.50
CA LEU A 63 7.22 -0.46 -5.99
C LEU A 63 7.29 -1.92 -5.57
N ILE A 64 8.47 -2.55 -5.63
CA ILE A 64 8.67 -3.93 -5.17
C ILE A 64 8.37 -4.03 -3.67
N ASN A 65 8.94 -3.13 -2.86
CA ASN A 65 8.74 -3.16 -1.42
C ASN A 65 7.26 -2.95 -1.03
N LEU A 66 6.57 -2.04 -1.73
CA LEU A 66 5.15 -1.82 -1.53
C LEU A 66 4.32 -3.08 -1.90
N ALA A 67 4.64 -3.73 -3.02
CA ALA A 67 3.94 -4.95 -3.44
C ALA A 67 4.11 -6.09 -2.41
N GLU A 68 5.32 -6.28 -1.89
CA GLU A 68 5.62 -7.26 -0.84
C GLU A 68 4.84 -6.97 0.45
N ARG A 69 4.78 -5.70 0.88
CA ARG A 69 4.00 -5.28 2.04
C ARG A 69 2.50 -5.50 1.86
N ILE A 70 1.96 -5.25 0.67
CA ILE A 70 0.56 -5.53 0.35
C ILE A 70 0.28 -7.03 0.46
N ALA A 71 1.15 -7.87 -0.11
CA ALA A 71 1.02 -9.32 -0.03
C ALA A 71 1.04 -9.80 1.44
N LEU A 72 2.00 -9.30 2.23
CA LEU A 72 2.10 -9.62 3.65
C LEU A 72 0.86 -9.18 4.44
N ALA A 73 0.40 -7.94 4.24
CA ALA A 73 -0.78 -7.40 4.90
C ALA A 73 -2.05 -8.22 4.59
N LYS A 74 -2.17 -8.72 3.35
CA LYS A 74 -3.26 -9.59 2.95
C LYS A 74 -3.19 -10.94 3.68
N THR A 75 -2.02 -11.59 3.66
CA THR A 75 -1.83 -12.90 4.31
C THR A 75 -2.09 -12.83 5.81
N GLN A 76 -1.52 -11.83 6.51
CA GLN A 76 -1.73 -11.63 7.94
C GLN A 76 -3.21 -11.39 8.29
N SER A 77 -3.94 -10.62 7.47
CA SER A 77 -5.38 -10.41 7.66
C SER A 77 -6.16 -11.73 7.59
N ASP A 78 -5.82 -12.59 6.62
CA ASP A 78 -6.55 -13.84 6.38
C ASP A 78 -6.27 -14.87 7.48
N GLU A 79 -5.00 -15.04 7.87
CA GLU A 79 -4.58 -15.93 8.96
C GLU A 79 -5.17 -15.50 10.32
N LEU A 80 -5.11 -14.20 10.64
CA LEU A 80 -5.65 -13.69 11.89
C LEU A 80 -7.16 -13.88 11.97
N LYS A 81 -7.89 -13.63 10.88
CA LYS A 81 -9.35 -13.87 10.82
C LYS A 81 -9.69 -15.33 11.10
N GLU A 82 -8.93 -16.25 10.51
CA GLU A 82 -9.15 -17.68 10.73
C GLU A 82 -8.90 -18.07 12.20
N ALA A 83 -7.80 -17.60 12.79
CA ALA A 83 -7.47 -17.85 14.19
C ALA A 83 -8.56 -17.29 15.13
N VAL A 84 -9.01 -16.06 14.89
CA VAL A 84 -10.09 -15.42 15.68
C VAL A 84 -11.39 -16.21 15.56
N ALA A 85 -11.76 -16.66 14.36
CA ALA A 85 -12.96 -17.47 14.15
C ALA A 85 -12.89 -18.80 14.91
N LYS A 86 -11.74 -19.49 14.87
CA LYS A 86 -11.51 -20.73 15.62
C LYS A 86 -11.60 -20.51 17.14
N LEU A 87 -11.00 -19.43 17.66
CA LEU A 87 -11.07 -19.10 19.08
C LEU A 87 -12.49 -18.73 19.52
N ALA A 88 -13.24 -17.98 18.70
CA ALA A 88 -14.63 -17.64 18.97
C ALA A 88 -15.52 -18.89 19.02
N ALA A 89 -15.34 -19.84 18.10
CA ALA A 89 -16.06 -21.11 18.10
C ALA A 89 -15.77 -21.94 19.36
N ARG A 90 -14.49 -22.05 19.76
CA ARG A 90 -14.09 -22.73 21.01
C ARG A 90 -14.70 -22.08 22.25
N LYS A 91 -14.73 -20.74 22.29
CA LYS A 91 -15.38 -19.98 23.38
C LYS A 91 -16.88 -20.28 23.47
N ALA A 92 -17.58 -20.40 22.33
CA ALA A 92 -19.00 -20.73 22.31
C ALA A 92 -19.29 -22.16 22.77
N GLN A 93 -18.44 -23.13 22.40
CA GLN A 93 -18.55 -24.52 22.84
C GLN A 93 -18.36 -24.67 24.35
N ARG A 94 -17.49 -23.86 24.97
CA ARG A 94 -17.26 -23.89 26.43
C ARG A 94 -18.41 -23.32 27.27
N LYS A 95 -19.38 -22.63 26.64
CA LYS A 95 -20.57 -22.07 27.32
C LYS A 95 -21.81 -22.97 27.20
N LYS A 96 -21.74 -24.04 26.41
CA LYS A 96 -22.73 -25.13 26.38
C LYS A 96 -22.30 -26.21 27.35
#